data_AF-A0A7W9U538-F1
#
_entry.id   AF-A0A7W9U538-F1
#
_cell.length_a   1.000
_cell.length_b   1.000
_cell.length_c   1.000
_cell.angle_alpha   90.00
_cell.angle_beta   90.00
_cell.angle_gamma   90.00
#
_symmetry.space_group_name_H-M   'P 1'
#
loop_
_entity.id
_entity.type
_entity.pdbx_description
1 polymer ?
#
loop_
_entity_poly.entity_id
_entity_poly.type
_entity_poly.pdbx_seq_one_letter_code
_entity_poly.pdbx_strand_id
1 'polypeptide(L)'
;MAVPYFFRALAELFPHVAGGASSAQRPAHTAPAAASKPEAPRHVGRGADNETFVTIDGVPNLFVDEGDCVVQFLPAFEEAPGETRFGTKILPALSPHWAVANQHALPLRDAIAAAIRAKSARQPHYVLADAPVQSHGHGQRETVAHHDRPVPSATERPRRPAGTTRTPGTAGANGKNGAPGRGDLAATIGRIVCWGEEEFPNRKPYGKPFYTSFAMHVDTALGEQILQGEGLKDAIAESRCQVGDHVTVRRLRKVKVAAFHESGQPVLKNGQQVYWDKWLWSITLK
;
A
#
# COMPACT_ATOMS: atom_id res chain seq x y z
N MET A 1 18.00 58.63 10.60
CA MET A 1 18.68 58.30 11.87
C MET A 1 19.35 56.93 11.73
N ALA A 2 20.46 56.70 12.43
CA ALA A 2 21.10 55.43 12.80
C ALA A 2 21.02 54.17 11.87
N VAL A 3 22.21 53.75 11.41
CA VAL A 3 22.65 52.37 11.03
C VAL A 3 22.92 51.54 12.33
N PRO A 4 23.58 50.34 12.37
CA PRO A 4 23.94 49.27 11.41
C PRO A 4 23.44 47.85 11.87
N TYR A 5 23.74 46.65 11.32
CA TYR A 5 25.02 45.93 11.06
C TYR A 5 24.80 44.77 10.04
N PHE A 6 25.66 44.56 9.02
CA PHE A 6 26.86 43.66 8.94
C PHE A 6 26.57 42.18 9.28
N PHE A 7 27.05 41.14 8.55
CA PHE A 7 28.24 40.95 7.68
C PHE A 7 27.85 40.43 6.28
N ARG A 8 28.45 40.82 5.14
CA ARG A 8 29.85 40.91 4.67
C ARG A 8 30.46 39.55 4.26
N ALA A 9 30.66 39.41 2.94
CA ALA A 9 31.27 38.25 2.28
C ALA A 9 32.77 38.48 1.95
N LEU A 10 33.38 37.42 1.41
CA LEU A 10 34.68 37.33 0.73
C LEU A 10 35.93 37.49 1.62
N ALA A 11 36.64 36.37 1.74
CA ALA A 11 38.04 36.32 2.13
C ALA A 11 38.91 36.38 0.86
N GLU A 12 39.75 37.40 0.74
CA GLU A 12 41.04 37.36 0.02
C GLU A 12 41.94 38.46 0.59
N LEU A 13 43.09 38.10 1.16
CA LEU A 13 44.32 38.91 1.12
C LEU A 13 45.54 38.10 1.62
N PHE A 14 46.50 37.86 0.74
CA PHE A 14 47.91 37.62 1.08
C PHE A 14 48.73 38.69 0.34
N PRO A 15 49.80 39.26 0.94
CA PRO A 15 51.13 38.68 0.70
C PRO A 15 52.18 38.81 1.85
N HIS A 16 52.86 37.69 2.12
CA HIS A 16 54.33 37.46 2.21
C HIS A 16 55.32 38.39 3.00
N VAL A 17 56.34 37.74 3.62
CA VAL A 17 57.69 38.25 4.08
C VAL A 17 57.73 38.92 5.48
N ALA A 18 58.66 38.65 6.42
CA ALA A 18 59.63 37.54 6.65
C ALA A 18 60.22 37.56 8.10
N GLY A 19 60.83 36.43 8.52
CA GLY A 19 61.83 36.34 9.61
C GLY A 19 61.31 36.24 11.06
N GLY A 20 61.87 35.41 11.95
CA GLY A 20 62.89 34.36 11.79
C GLY A 20 63.33 33.73 13.14
N ALA A 21 63.78 32.47 13.12
CA ALA A 21 64.38 31.68 14.23
C ALA A 21 63.48 31.42 15.49
N SER A 22 63.61 30.33 16.26
CA SER A 22 64.61 29.23 16.24
C SER A 22 64.04 27.89 16.75
N SER A 23 64.74 26.80 16.40
CA SER A 23 64.68 25.39 16.86
C SER A 23 63.90 25.02 18.14
N ALA A 24 63.05 23.98 18.08
CA ALA A 24 63.35 22.66 18.69
C ALA A 24 62.22 21.59 18.55
N GLN A 25 62.66 20.33 18.41
CA GLN A 25 61.99 19.04 18.73
C GLN A 25 60.64 18.63 18.10
N ARG A 26 60.74 17.59 17.25
CA ARG A 26 59.72 16.58 16.94
C ARG A 26 59.48 15.70 18.19
N PRO A 27 58.25 15.19 18.41
CA PRO A 27 58.03 13.77 18.11
C PRO A 27 56.81 13.53 17.21
N ALA A 28 56.78 12.37 16.55
CA ALA A 28 55.71 12.02 15.62
C ALA A 28 54.49 11.44 16.34
N HIS A 29 53.31 11.92 15.98
CA HIS A 29 52.03 11.24 16.24
C HIS A 29 51.22 11.16 14.95
N THR A 30 50.30 10.19 14.91
CA THR A 30 49.83 9.53 13.69
C THR A 30 48.45 9.99 13.26
N ALA A 31 48.23 10.12 11.94
CA ALA A 31 46.91 10.20 11.26
C ALA A 31 46.09 11.49 11.53
N PRO A 32 45.08 11.83 10.67
CA PRO A 32 44.51 11.03 9.58
C PRO A 32 44.76 11.56 8.16
N ALA A 33 44.17 10.84 7.19
CA ALA A 33 44.33 11.02 5.76
C ALA A 33 43.97 12.43 5.24
N ALA A 34 44.56 12.78 4.10
CA ALA A 34 44.26 14.01 3.38
C ALA A 34 42.75 14.14 3.12
N ALA A 35 42.21 15.32 3.42
CA ALA A 35 40.83 15.66 3.06
C ALA A 35 40.63 15.46 1.56
N SER A 36 39.65 14.63 1.20
CA SER A 36 39.22 14.47 -0.18
C SER A 36 38.84 15.82 -0.76
N LYS A 37 39.28 16.08 -1.99
CA LYS A 37 38.81 17.25 -2.75
C LYS A 37 37.28 17.21 -2.84
N PRO A 38 36.58 18.36 -2.85
CA PRO A 38 35.18 18.37 -3.24
C PRO A 38 35.08 17.80 -4.67
N GLU A 39 34.44 16.64 -4.78
CA GLU A 39 34.21 15.95 -6.05
C GLU A 39 33.33 16.85 -6.93
N ALA A 40 33.67 16.97 -8.21
CA ALA A 40 32.88 17.80 -9.13
C ALA A 40 31.44 17.23 -9.24
N PRO A 41 30.43 18.06 -9.55
CA PRO A 41 29.04 17.60 -9.63
C PRO A 41 28.89 16.38 -10.56
N ARG A 42 28.62 15.22 -9.95
CA ARG A 42 28.64 13.94 -10.66
C ARG A 42 27.40 13.79 -11.52
N HIS A 43 27.57 13.76 -12.84
CA HIS A 43 26.48 13.55 -13.78
C HIS A 43 26.24 12.05 -13.99
N VAL A 44 25.11 11.55 -13.47
CA VAL A 44 24.64 10.17 -13.68
C VAL A 44 23.36 10.13 -14.53
N GLY A 45 23.07 8.97 -15.12
CA GLY A 45 21.90 8.72 -15.96
C GLY A 45 22.09 9.15 -17.40
N ARG A 46 23.30 9.01 -17.96
CA ARG A 46 23.62 9.29 -19.36
C ARG A 46 23.76 8.03 -20.22
N GLY A 47 23.65 6.84 -19.62
CA GLY A 47 23.88 5.55 -20.27
C GLY A 47 25.37 5.23 -20.42
N ALA A 48 26.19 5.56 -19.42
CA ALA A 48 27.60 5.16 -19.40
C ALA A 48 27.75 3.65 -19.13
N ASP A 49 28.90 3.05 -19.50
CA ASP A 49 29.09 1.59 -19.42
C ASP A 49 29.00 1.01 -18.00
N ASN A 50 29.22 1.84 -16.97
CA ASN A 50 29.05 1.46 -15.56
C ASN A 50 27.66 1.78 -14.99
N GLU A 51 26.72 2.25 -15.81
CA GLU A 51 25.34 2.55 -15.45
C GLU A 51 24.39 1.42 -15.87
N THR A 52 23.56 0.95 -14.94
CA THR A 52 22.55 -0.08 -15.19
C THR A 52 21.18 0.40 -14.70
N PHE A 53 20.23 0.49 -15.63
CA PHE A 53 18.87 0.92 -15.36
C PHE A 53 17.95 -0.29 -15.13
N VAL A 54 17.19 -0.29 -14.03
CA VAL A 54 16.24 -1.36 -13.68
C VAL A 54 14.95 -0.75 -13.14
N THR A 55 13.80 -1.13 -13.70
CA THR A 55 12.50 -0.77 -13.12
C THR A 55 12.13 -1.78 -12.02
N ILE A 56 11.99 -1.32 -10.78
CA ILE A 56 11.59 -2.13 -9.62
C ILE A 56 10.27 -1.57 -9.09
N ASP A 57 9.20 -2.38 -9.10
CA ASP A 57 7.87 -1.98 -8.62
C ASP A 57 7.37 -0.68 -9.30
N GLY A 58 7.51 -0.61 -10.63
CA GLY A 58 7.14 0.56 -11.44
C GLY A 58 8.02 1.81 -11.27
N VAL A 59 8.97 1.80 -10.33
CA VAL A 59 9.90 2.92 -10.10
C VAL A 59 11.23 2.65 -10.82
N PRO A 60 11.74 3.59 -11.63
CA PRO A 60 13.05 3.43 -12.26
C PRO A 60 14.16 3.57 -11.21
N ASN A 61 15.11 2.65 -11.22
CA ASN A 61 16.30 2.66 -10.38
C ASN A 61 17.51 2.70 -11.30
N LEU A 62 18.47 3.56 -10.97
CA LEU A 62 19.76 3.62 -11.65
C LEU A 62 20.82 3.08 -10.68
N PHE A 63 21.54 2.04 -11.10
CA PHE A 63 22.67 1.49 -10.36
C PHE A 63 23.95 1.91 -11.08
N VAL A 64 24.91 2.46 -10.35
CA VAL A 64 26.21 2.88 -10.89
C VAL A 64 27.28 2.05 -10.19
N ASP A 65 28.09 1.33 -10.96
CA ASP A 65 29.20 0.55 -10.45
C ASP A 65 30.45 1.44 -10.32
N GLU A 66 30.99 1.53 -9.10
CA GLU A 66 32.20 2.28 -8.75
C GLU A 66 33.43 1.37 -8.65
N GLY A 67 33.26 0.06 -8.79
CA GLY A 67 34.29 -0.97 -8.63
C GLY A 67 34.47 -1.48 -7.20
N ASP A 68 34.39 -0.61 -6.19
CA ASP A 68 34.41 -1.00 -4.76
C ASP A 68 32.99 -1.14 -4.16
N CYS A 69 32.01 -0.47 -4.76
CA CYS A 69 30.62 -0.47 -4.36
C CYS A 69 29.69 -0.14 -5.54
N VAL A 70 28.39 -0.33 -5.34
CA VAL A 70 27.35 0.02 -6.31
C VAL A 70 26.41 1.03 -5.69
N VAL A 71 26.34 2.22 -6.27
CA VAL A 71 25.46 3.31 -5.80
C VAL A 71 24.11 3.20 -6.51
N GLN A 72 23.04 3.14 -5.74
CA GLN A 72 21.66 3.11 -6.22
C GLN A 72 21.07 4.52 -6.14
N PHE A 73 20.52 5.00 -7.26
CA PHE A 73 19.80 6.26 -7.37
C PHE A 73 18.32 6.03 -7.70
N LEU A 74 17.48 6.95 -7.25
CA LEU A 74 16.05 7.02 -7.55
C LEU A 74 15.70 8.39 -8.17
N PRO A 75 14.63 8.50 -8.96
CA PRO A 75 14.09 9.79 -9.36
C PRO A 75 13.58 10.55 -8.14
N ALA A 76 14.08 11.76 -7.95
CA ALA A 76 13.59 12.71 -6.97
C ALA A 76 13.19 14.02 -7.66
N PHE A 77 12.24 14.73 -7.08
CA PHE A 77 11.84 16.06 -7.52
C PHE A 77 12.28 17.06 -6.44
N GLU A 78 13.00 18.11 -6.82
CA GLU A 78 13.28 19.19 -5.87
C GLU A 78 12.00 19.99 -5.65
N GLU A 79 11.70 20.32 -4.39
CA GLU A 79 10.62 21.23 -4.03
C GLU A 79 11.17 22.65 -3.97
N ALA A 80 10.68 23.52 -4.85
CA ALA A 80 11.13 24.91 -4.97
C ALA A 80 9.95 25.90 -4.90
N PRO A 81 10.14 27.10 -4.34
CA PRO A 81 9.14 28.17 -4.42
C PRO A 81 8.93 28.61 -5.88
N GLY A 82 7.79 28.25 -6.46
CA GLY A 82 7.34 28.70 -7.78
C GLY A 82 6.21 29.72 -7.66
N GLU A 83 6.22 30.72 -8.54
CA GLU A 83 5.14 31.71 -8.62
C GLU A 83 3.92 31.10 -9.32
N THR A 84 2.73 31.30 -8.74
CA THR A 84 1.45 30.83 -9.31
C THR A 84 0.42 31.95 -9.30
N ARG A 85 -0.68 31.79 -10.04
CA ARG A 85 -1.85 32.69 -9.96
C ARG A 85 -2.50 32.80 -8.57
N PHE A 86 -2.07 31.97 -7.61
CA PHE A 86 -2.50 31.98 -6.21
C PHE A 86 -1.37 32.42 -5.26
N GLY A 87 -0.39 33.18 -5.77
CA GLY A 87 0.85 33.57 -5.10
C GLY A 87 1.93 32.49 -5.15
N THR A 88 3.05 32.73 -4.48
CA THR A 88 4.15 31.77 -4.38
C THR A 88 3.70 30.49 -3.68
N LYS A 89 3.99 29.33 -4.28
CA LYS A 89 3.74 27.99 -3.74
C LYS A 89 5.01 27.17 -3.83
N ILE A 90 5.22 26.26 -2.89
CA ILE A 90 6.22 25.22 -3.07
C ILE A 90 5.68 24.26 -4.13
N LEU A 91 6.41 24.08 -5.22
CA LEU A 91 6.08 23.20 -6.32
C LEU A 91 7.21 22.18 -6.52
N PRO A 92 6.90 20.91 -6.82
CA PRO A 92 7.92 19.98 -7.30
C PRO A 92 8.43 20.44 -8.67
N ALA A 93 9.72 20.24 -8.92
CA ALA A 93 10.33 20.42 -10.23
C ALA A 93 9.58 19.59 -11.31
N LEU A 94 9.52 20.09 -12.54
CA LEU A 94 8.83 19.39 -13.64
C LEU A 94 9.63 18.18 -14.18
N SER A 95 10.94 18.17 -13.95
CA SER A 95 11.86 17.09 -14.33
C SER A 95 12.47 16.46 -13.08
N PRO A 96 12.47 15.12 -12.93
CA PRO A 96 13.18 14.48 -11.84
C PRO A 96 14.70 14.56 -12.06
N HIS A 97 15.45 14.54 -10.98
CA HIS A 97 16.89 14.30 -10.95
C HIS A 97 17.18 12.96 -10.28
N TRP A 98 18.41 12.46 -10.42
CA TRP A 98 18.87 11.26 -9.74
C TRP A 98 19.39 11.59 -8.34
N ALA A 99 18.67 11.16 -7.31
CA ALA A 99 19.10 11.26 -5.92
C ALA A 99 19.65 9.92 -5.42
N VAL A 100 20.74 9.95 -4.65
CA VAL A 100 21.30 8.74 -4.01
C VAL A 100 20.29 8.17 -3.03
N ALA A 101 19.92 6.90 -3.23
CA ALA A 101 18.95 6.18 -2.41
C ALA A 101 19.62 5.15 -1.50
N ASN A 102 20.70 4.49 -1.96
CA ASN A 102 21.47 3.54 -1.17
C ASN A 102 22.87 3.30 -1.76
N GLN A 103 23.78 2.75 -0.96
CA GLN A 103 25.10 2.29 -1.40
C GLN A 103 25.28 0.82 -1.00
N HIS A 104 25.63 -0.03 -1.96
CA HIS A 104 25.74 -1.47 -1.77
C HIS A 104 27.20 -1.89 -1.85
N ALA A 105 27.74 -2.47 -0.78
CA ALA A 105 29.07 -3.10 -0.76
C ALA A 105 29.05 -4.53 -1.36
N LEU A 106 28.26 -4.71 -2.43
CA LEU A 106 27.96 -5.97 -3.10
C LEU A 106 28.08 -5.75 -4.62
N PRO A 107 28.46 -6.78 -5.40
CA PRO A 107 28.52 -6.66 -6.86
C PRO A 107 27.13 -6.34 -7.44
N LEU A 108 27.11 -5.65 -8.59
CA LEU A 108 25.91 -5.10 -9.24
C LEU A 108 24.68 -6.02 -9.24
N ARG A 109 24.84 -7.30 -9.59
CA ARG A 109 23.76 -8.29 -9.61
C ARG A 109 23.11 -8.47 -8.23
N ASP A 110 23.93 -8.54 -7.18
CA ASP A 110 23.47 -8.76 -5.81
C ASP A 110 22.94 -7.47 -5.18
N ALA A 111 23.47 -6.30 -5.56
CA ALA A 111 22.92 -4.98 -5.23
C ALA A 111 21.50 -4.80 -5.80
N ILE A 112 21.28 -5.14 -7.08
CA ILE A 112 19.95 -5.13 -7.70
C ILE A 112 19.01 -6.10 -6.98
N ALA A 113 19.46 -7.34 -6.72
CA ALA A 113 18.65 -8.33 -6.01
C ALA A 113 18.34 -7.90 -4.56
N ALA A 114 19.25 -7.21 -3.88
CA ALA A 114 19.04 -6.62 -2.57
C ALA A 114 18.02 -5.48 -2.61
N ALA A 115 18.08 -4.61 -3.61
CA ALA A 115 17.11 -3.54 -3.82
C ALA A 115 15.68 -4.08 -4.06
N ILE A 116 15.53 -5.13 -4.88
CA ILE A 116 14.25 -5.82 -5.09
C ILE A 116 13.71 -6.36 -3.76
N ARG A 117 14.51 -7.15 -3.02
CA ARG A 117 14.12 -7.70 -1.71
C ARG A 117 13.78 -6.62 -0.69
N ALA A 118 14.56 -5.53 -0.65
CA ALA A 118 14.33 -4.41 0.27
C ALA A 118 13.02 -3.68 -0.03
N LYS A 119 12.64 -3.53 -1.31
CA LYS A 119 11.33 -3.02 -1.73
C LYS A 119 10.19 -3.93 -1.28
N SER A 120 10.32 -5.26 -1.46
CA SER A 120 9.33 -6.23 -0.98
C SER A 120 9.20 -6.24 0.55
N ALA A 121 10.31 -6.10 1.28
CA ALA A 121 10.32 -6.08 2.75
C ALA A 121 9.88 -4.74 3.37
N ARG A 122 9.91 -3.64 2.61
CA ARG A 122 9.49 -2.30 3.04
C ARG A 122 8.04 -1.94 2.69
N GLN A 123 7.17 -2.91 2.37
CA GLN A 123 5.73 -2.62 2.36
C GLN A 123 5.29 -2.19 3.76
N PRO A 124 4.84 -0.93 3.96
CA PRO A 124 4.47 -0.46 5.28
C PRO A 124 3.03 -0.89 5.56
N HIS A 125 2.86 -1.94 6.35
CA HIS A 125 1.72 -1.96 7.25
C HIS A 125 1.79 -0.67 8.08
N TYR A 126 0.74 0.15 8.06
CA TYR A 126 0.64 1.34 8.90
C TYR A 126 0.51 0.92 10.37
N VAL A 127 1.64 0.65 11.03
CA VAL A 127 1.71 0.37 12.46
C VAL A 127 1.69 1.71 13.19
N LEU A 128 0.51 2.11 13.65
CA LEU A 128 0.40 3.04 14.77
C LEU A 128 1.09 2.38 15.98
N ALA A 129 2.11 3.06 16.51
CA ALA A 129 2.83 2.59 17.68
C ALA A 129 1.92 2.61 18.91
N ASP A 130 1.95 1.53 19.69
CA ASP A 130 1.49 1.55 21.07
C ASP A 130 2.48 0.80 21.97
N ALA A 131 2.58 1.23 23.22
CA ALA A 131 3.72 0.98 24.10
C ALA A 131 3.71 -0.42 24.75
N PRO A 132 4.87 -0.94 25.24
CA PRO A 132 4.97 -2.32 25.71
C PRO A 132 4.45 -2.49 27.15
N VAL A 133 3.56 -3.46 27.35
CA VAL A 133 3.24 -3.99 28.68
C VAL A 133 4.05 -5.28 28.92
N GLN A 134 5.09 -5.17 29.74
CA GLN A 134 5.71 -6.34 30.36
C GLN A 134 4.91 -6.74 31.62
N SER A 135 4.76 -8.05 31.87
CA SER A 135 5.10 -8.71 33.16
C SER A 135 4.23 -9.95 33.46
N HIS A 136 4.85 -11.13 33.28
CA HIS A 136 4.80 -12.35 34.13
C HIS A 136 3.42 -13.02 34.44
N GLY A 137 3.30 -14.35 34.60
CA GLY A 137 4.24 -15.47 34.44
C GLY A 137 3.71 -16.80 35.05
N HIS A 138 4.24 -17.94 34.57
CA HIS A 138 4.22 -19.30 35.17
C HIS A 138 2.91 -20.13 35.34
N GLY A 139 3.09 -21.48 35.30
CA GLY A 139 2.12 -22.52 35.73
C GLY A 139 1.32 -23.17 34.59
N GLN A 140 1.78 -24.18 33.84
CA GLN A 140 2.16 -25.57 34.18
C GLN A 140 0.98 -26.52 34.56
N ARG A 141 0.86 -27.60 33.75
CA ARG A 141 0.50 -29.00 34.11
C ARG A 141 -0.92 -29.56 33.85
N GLU A 142 -0.93 -30.84 33.48
CA GLU A 142 -2.06 -31.74 33.18
C GLU A 142 -2.71 -32.37 34.44
N THR A 143 -3.97 -32.81 34.34
CA THR A 143 -4.60 -34.08 34.84
C THR A 143 -6.09 -34.05 34.43
N VAL A 144 -6.74 -35.03 33.78
CA VAL A 144 -7.00 -36.47 34.02
C VAL A 144 -8.17 -36.79 34.98
N ALA A 145 -9.37 -36.96 34.38
CA ALA A 145 -10.39 -38.03 34.55
C ALA A 145 -11.15 -38.31 35.89
N HIS A 146 -12.18 -39.17 35.73
CA HIS A 146 -13.14 -39.76 36.72
C HIS A 146 -14.29 -38.85 37.22
N HIS A 147 -15.53 -39.32 37.48
CA HIS A 147 -16.17 -40.67 37.51
C HIS A 147 -17.71 -40.46 37.23
N ASP A 148 -18.59 -41.42 36.87
CA ASP A 148 -18.47 -42.86 36.57
C ASP A 148 -19.54 -43.41 35.57
N ARG A 149 -20.51 -44.22 36.04
CA ARG A 149 -21.46 -45.13 35.34
C ARG A 149 -22.81 -45.18 36.13
N PRO A 150 -23.91 -45.90 35.75
CA PRO A 150 -23.97 -47.22 35.08
C PRO A 150 -24.91 -47.38 33.85
N VAL A 151 -24.78 -48.56 33.24
CA VAL A 151 -25.45 -49.19 32.05
C VAL A 151 -26.15 -50.46 32.61
N PRO A 152 -27.22 -51.12 32.07
CA PRO A 152 -27.50 -51.47 30.66
C PRO A 152 -29.01 -51.44 30.27
N SER A 153 -29.58 -51.95 29.16
CA SER A 153 -29.19 -52.97 28.16
C SER A 153 -29.75 -52.66 26.75
N ALA A 154 -29.30 -53.43 25.75
CA ALA A 154 -29.74 -53.38 24.35
C ALA A 154 -31.22 -53.75 24.14
N THR A 155 -31.77 -53.47 22.94
CA THR A 155 -32.28 -54.48 21.96
C THR A 155 -32.77 -53.82 20.65
N GLU A 156 -32.52 -54.50 19.52
CA GLU A 156 -33.12 -54.40 18.16
C GLU A 156 -33.37 -53.06 17.41
N ARG A 157 -32.66 -52.91 16.28
CA ARG A 157 -33.26 -52.62 14.96
C ARG A 157 -34.02 -53.88 14.49
N PRO A 158 -35.11 -53.83 13.68
CA PRO A 158 -35.06 -53.22 12.33
C PRO A 158 -36.38 -52.73 11.68
N ARG A 159 -36.27 -51.89 10.63
CA ARG A 159 -36.75 -52.16 9.23
C ARG A 159 -36.85 -50.89 8.37
N ARG A 160 -36.64 -51.08 7.06
CA ARG A 160 -36.86 -50.12 5.95
C ARG A 160 -37.85 -50.81 4.98
N PRO A 161 -38.77 -50.08 4.34
CA PRO A 161 -38.78 -49.99 2.86
C PRO A 161 -38.95 -48.52 2.40
N ALA A 162 -38.46 -47.99 1.27
CA ALA A 162 -38.24 -48.44 -0.12
C ALA A 162 -39.34 -47.93 -1.09
N GLY A 163 -38.92 -47.28 -2.20
CA GLY A 163 -39.77 -46.67 -3.24
C GLY A 163 -39.96 -45.13 -3.09
N THR A 164 -40.00 -44.30 -4.14
CA THR A 164 -39.84 -44.54 -5.59
C THR A 164 -39.48 -43.23 -6.36
N THR A 165 -38.63 -43.33 -7.40
CA THR A 165 -38.47 -42.48 -8.63
C THR A 165 -38.57 -40.93 -8.64
N ARG A 166 -37.46 -40.31 -9.11
CA ARG A 166 -37.31 -39.33 -10.25
C ARG A 166 -38.06 -37.96 -10.26
N THR A 167 -37.29 -36.88 -10.01
CA THR A 167 -37.05 -35.65 -10.86
C THR A 167 -38.17 -34.98 -11.69
N PRO A 168 -38.06 -33.67 -12.04
CA PRO A 168 -37.69 -32.49 -11.25
C PRO A 168 -38.66 -31.28 -11.49
N GLY A 169 -38.79 -30.31 -10.57
CA GLY A 169 -39.53 -29.08 -10.90
C GLY A 169 -39.87 -28.11 -9.74
N THR A 170 -39.27 -26.91 -9.81
CA THR A 170 -39.79 -25.58 -9.40
C THR A 170 -40.57 -25.33 -8.09
N ALA A 171 -40.10 -24.28 -7.40
CA ALA A 171 -40.81 -23.34 -6.51
C ALA A 171 -41.07 -23.72 -5.04
N GLY A 172 -41.04 -22.69 -4.17
CA GLY A 172 -41.26 -22.80 -2.71
C GLY A 172 -39.97 -22.68 -1.90
N ALA A 173 -39.41 -21.48 -1.74
CA ALA A 173 -39.74 -20.56 -0.64
C ALA A 173 -39.42 -21.11 0.77
N ASN A 174 -38.32 -20.64 1.35
CA ASN A 174 -38.21 -20.53 2.81
C ASN A 174 -37.68 -19.15 3.17
N GLY A 175 -38.60 -18.20 3.30
CA GLY A 175 -38.31 -16.83 3.71
C GLY A 175 -38.57 -16.62 5.20
N LYS A 176 -37.91 -15.61 5.75
CA LYS A 176 -38.04 -15.07 7.12
C LYS A 176 -37.34 -15.88 8.22
N ASN A 177 -36.18 -15.37 8.63
CA ASN A 177 -36.13 -14.72 9.94
C ASN A 177 -35.71 -13.26 9.76
N GLY A 178 -36.56 -12.36 10.23
CA GLY A 178 -36.37 -10.92 10.10
C GLY A 178 -35.68 -10.34 11.31
N ALA A 179 -34.45 -9.86 11.13
CA ALA A 179 -33.88 -8.79 11.92
C ALA A 179 -33.09 -7.88 10.95
N PRO A 180 -33.12 -6.54 11.09
CA PRO A 180 -32.14 -5.67 10.46
C PRO A 180 -30.80 -5.80 11.21
N GLY A 181 -30.25 -7.01 11.18
CA GLY A 181 -29.11 -7.40 12.00
C GLY A 181 -27.82 -6.82 11.44
N ARG A 182 -27.28 -5.81 12.14
CA ARG A 182 -25.87 -5.67 12.56
C ARG A 182 -24.77 -6.32 11.65
N GLY A 183 -24.90 -6.22 10.33
CA GLY A 183 -24.12 -7.02 9.37
C GLY A 183 -23.57 -6.25 8.18
N ASP A 184 -23.94 -4.98 7.99
CA ASP A 184 -23.52 -4.15 6.85
C ASP A 184 -22.10 -3.55 6.99
N LEU A 185 -21.34 -4.02 7.98
CA LEU A 185 -19.95 -3.65 8.29
C LEU A 185 -19.04 -4.88 8.50
N ALA A 186 -19.55 -6.09 8.25
CA ALA A 186 -18.77 -7.32 8.36
C ALA A 186 -17.67 -7.34 7.29
N ALA A 187 -16.52 -7.91 7.64
CA ALA A 187 -15.39 -8.05 6.73
C ALA A 187 -15.50 -9.38 5.98
N THR A 188 -15.50 -9.34 4.65
CA THR A 188 -15.38 -10.54 3.82
C THR A 188 -13.90 -10.87 3.66
N ILE A 189 -13.48 -12.06 4.08
CA ILE A 189 -12.08 -12.50 4.00
C ILE A 189 -12.04 -13.73 3.10
N GLY A 190 -11.17 -13.71 2.09
CA GLY A 190 -11.06 -14.80 1.14
C GLY A 190 -10.17 -14.47 -0.05
N ARG A 191 -10.21 -15.32 -1.06
CA ARG A 191 -9.43 -15.18 -2.30
C ARG A 191 -10.27 -14.51 -3.39
N ILE A 192 -9.71 -13.56 -4.14
CA ILE A 192 -10.46 -12.93 -5.23
C ILE A 192 -10.56 -13.89 -6.42
N VAL A 193 -11.79 -14.15 -6.88
CA VAL A 193 -12.07 -15.05 -8.02
C VAL A 193 -12.17 -14.27 -9.33
N CYS A 194 -12.95 -13.19 -9.32
CA CYS A 194 -13.12 -12.27 -10.45
C CYS A 194 -13.77 -10.97 -9.99
N TRP A 195 -13.86 -10.00 -10.90
CA TRP A 195 -14.69 -8.82 -10.78
C TRP A 195 -15.07 -8.31 -12.17
N GLY A 196 -16.17 -7.57 -12.25
CA GLY A 196 -16.69 -7.08 -13.52
C GLY A 196 -18.00 -6.33 -13.36
N GLU A 197 -18.63 -6.00 -14.49
CA GLU A 197 -19.98 -5.45 -14.51
C GLU A 197 -20.98 -6.57 -14.76
N GLU A 198 -21.97 -6.70 -13.87
CA GLU A 198 -22.94 -7.79 -13.85
C GLU A 198 -24.37 -7.27 -13.72
N GLU A 199 -25.34 -8.07 -14.17
CA GLU A 199 -26.77 -7.73 -14.12
C GLU A 199 -27.42 -8.21 -12.83
N PHE A 200 -27.94 -7.27 -12.03
CA PHE A 200 -28.64 -7.55 -10.77
C PHE A 200 -30.14 -7.34 -10.92
N PRO A 201 -30.98 -8.21 -10.32
CA PRO A 201 -32.44 -8.09 -10.43
C PRO A 201 -32.94 -6.81 -9.74
N ASN A 202 -33.67 -6.00 -10.49
CA ASN A 202 -34.28 -4.78 -10.03
C ASN A 202 -35.59 -5.07 -9.29
N ARG A 203 -35.74 -4.54 -8.07
CA ARG A 203 -36.95 -4.73 -7.25
C ARG A 203 -38.02 -3.65 -7.47
N LYS A 204 -37.80 -2.70 -8.39
CA LYS A 204 -38.77 -1.64 -8.70
C LYS A 204 -39.86 -2.20 -9.65
N PRO A 205 -41.16 -2.07 -9.33
CA PRO A 205 -42.24 -2.68 -10.11
C PRO A 205 -42.43 -2.08 -11.51
N TYR A 206 -41.92 -0.87 -11.77
CA TYR A 206 -42.06 -0.15 -13.04
C TYR A 206 -40.69 0.30 -13.55
N GLY A 207 -39.90 -0.63 -14.10
CA GLY A 207 -38.59 -0.36 -14.66
C GLY A 207 -37.98 -1.57 -15.37
N LYS A 208 -36.74 -1.44 -15.87
CA LYS A 208 -35.99 -2.59 -16.43
C LYS A 208 -35.87 -3.70 -15.37
N PRO A 209 -36.05 -5.00 -15.73
CA PRO A 209 -36.04 -6.11 -14.78
C PRO A 209 -34.66 -6.34 -14.15
N PHE A 210 -33.59 -5.92 -14.82
CA PHE A 210 -32.22 -5.94 -14.32
C PHE A 210 -31.60 -4.55 -14.40
N TYR A 211 -30.54 -4.34 -13.62
CA TYR A 211 -29.66 -3.18 -13.72
C TYR A 211 -28.20 -3.64 -13.63
N THR A 212 -27.34 -3.05 -14.43
CA THR A 212 -25.90 -3.34 -14.41
C THR A 212 -25.24 -2.63 -13.23
N SER A 213 -24.30 -3.30 -12.57
CA SER A 213 -23.49 -2.76 -11.47
C SER A 213 -22.16 -3.49 -11.44
N PHE A 214 -21.09 -2.80 -11.02
CA PHE A 214 -19.85 -3.50 -10.72
C PHE A 214 -20.00 -4.43 -9.51
N ALA A 215 -19.38 -5.61 -9.60
CA ALA A 215 -19.35 -6.63 -8.58
C ALA A 215 -17.96 -7.30 -8.48
N MET A 216 -17.70 -7.92 -7.35
CA MET A 216 -16.46 -8.61 -7.01
C MET A 216 -16.78 -9.93 -6.31
N HIS A 217 -16.21 -11.01 -6.81
CA HIS A 217 -16.40 -12.36 -6.28
C HIS A 217 -15.22 -12.75 -5.40
N VAL A 218 -15.51 -13.15 -4.16
CA VAL A 218 -14.52 -13.57 -3.17
C VAL A 218 -14.85 -14.98 -2.70
N ASP A 219 -13.95 -15.93 -2.93
CA ASP A 219 -14.03 -17.29 -2.41
C ASP A 219 -13.64 -17.29 -0.93
N THR A 220 -14.59 -17.62 -0.05
CA THR A 220 -14.41 -17.63 1.41
C THR A 220 -14.52 -19.05 1.96
N ALA A 221 -14.16 -19.24 3.23
CA ALA A 221 -14.35 -20.53 3.91
C ALA A 221 -15.83 -21.02 3.99
N LEU A 222 -16.80 -20.15 3.68
CA LEU A 222 -18.23 -20.47 3.60
C LEU A 222 -18.75 -20.58 2.16
N GLY A 223 -17.84 -20.56 1.17
CA GLY A 223 -18.13 -20.48 -0.26
C GLY A 223 -18.01 -19.06 -0.81
N GLU A 224 -18.38 -18.90 -2.08
CA GLU A 224 -18.28 -17.65 -2.82
C GLU A 224 -19.22 -16.57 -2.25
N GLN A 225 -18.71 -15.34 -2.15
CA GLN A 225 -19.44 -14.15 -1.73
C GLN A 225 -19.35 -13.07 -2.80
N ILE A 226 -20.51 -12.59 -3.26
CA ILE A 226 -20.62 -11.53 -4.26
C ILE A 226 -20.77 -10.18 -3.54
N LEU A 227 -19.79 -9.31 -3.72
CA LEU A 227 -19.78 -7.94 -3.19
C LEU A 227 -20.17 -6.98 -4.30
N GLN A 228 -21.16 -6.12 -4.06
CA GLN A 228 -21.77 -5.29 -5.11
C GLN A 228 -21.61 -3.78 -4.83
N GLY A 229 -21.11 -3.05 -5.83
CA GLY A 229 -21.26 -1.59 -5.95
C GLY A 229 -20.02 -0.87 -6.47
N GLU A 230 -20.24 0.25 -7.16
CA GLU A 230 -19.23 1.05 -7.87
C GLU A 230 -17.99 1.46 -7.07
N GLY A 231 -18.06 1.59 -5.74
CA GLY A 231 -16.89 1.92 -4.92
C GLY A 231 -15.88 0.79 -4.76
N LEU A 232 -16.19 -0.42 -5.22
CA LEU A 232 -15.20 -1.50 -5.34
C LEU A 232 -14.16 -1.18 -6.42
N LYS A 233 -14.52 -0.47 -7.51
CA LYS A 233 -13.57 0.00 -8.54
C LYS A 233 -12.45 0.85 -7.90
N ASP A 234 -12.84 1.83 -7.09
CA ASP A 234 -11.91 2.71 -6.35
C ASP A 234 -11.01 1.89 -5.40
N ALA A 235 -11.60 0.98 -4.61
CA ALA A 235 -10.87 0.19 -3.61
C ALA A 235 -9.90 -0.82 -4.24
N ILE A 236 -10.23 -1.40 -5.41
CA ILE A 236 -9.31 -2.25 -6.19
C ILE A 236 -8.15 -1.41 -6.73
N ALA A 237 -8.42 -0.22 -7.26
CA ALA A 237 -7.38 0.68 -7.76
C ALA A 237 -6.43 1.19 -6.65
N GLU A 238 -6.97 1.49 -5.47
CA GLU A 238 -6.20 1.93 -4.30
C GLU A 238 -5.33 0.80 -3.70
N SER A 239 -5.91 -0.39 -3.52
CA SER A 239 -5.20 -1.55 -2.96
C SER A 239 -4.27 -2.27 -3.95
N ARG A 240 -4.47 -2.05 -5.25
CA ARG A 240 -3.77 -2.72 -6.37
C ARG A 240 -3.87 -4.25 -6.37
N CYS A 241 -4.91 -4.81 -5.74
CA CYS A 241 -5.11 -6.26 -5.69
C CYS A 241 -5.40 -6.85 -7.07
N GLN A 242 -4.98 -8.11 -7.27
CA GLN A 242 -5.14 -8.89 -8.49
C GLN A 242 -6.09 -10.09 -8.27
N VAL A 243 -6.66 -10.61 -9.36
CA VAL A 243 -7.41 -11.88 -9.31
C VAL A 243 -6.47 -12.98 -8.81
N GLY A 244 -6.91 -13.71 -7.79
CA GLY A 244 -6.11 -14.72 -7.10
C GLY A 244 -5.44 -14.26 -5.81
N ASP A 245 -5.46 -12.96 -5.47
CA ASP A 245 -4.95 -12.46 -4.18
C ASP A 245 -5.85 -12.87 -3.00
N HIS A 246 -5.26 -12.98 -1.81
CA HIS A 246 -6.01 -13.15 -0.57
C HIS A 246 -6.24 -11.78 0.08
N VAL A 247 -7.50 -11.45 0.39
CA VAL A 247 -7.90 -10.11 0.83
C VAL A 247 -8.86 -10.11 2.01
N THR A 248 -8.89 -8.96 2.68
CA THR A 248 -9.98 -8.54 3.57
C THR A 248 -10.70 -7.37 2.92
N VAL A 249 -11.97 -7.55 2.54
CA VAL A 249 -12.83 -6.53 1.94
C VAL A 249 -13.84 -6.05 2.98
N ARG A 250 -14.01 -4.73 3.13
CA ARG A 250 -14.94 -4.11 4.07
C ARG A 250 -15.78 -3.04 3.38
N ARG A 251 -17.11 -3.08 3.60
CA ARG A 251 -17.99 -1.95 3.33
C ARG A 251 -17.78 -0.89 4.42
N LEU A 252 -17.61 0.36 4.03
CA LEU A 252 -17.34 1.47 4.97
C LEU A 252 -18.61 2.30 5.23
N ARG A 253 -18.81 3.35 4.43
CA ARG A 253 -19.90 4.33 4.58
C ARG A 253 -20.40 4.78 3.22
N LYS A 254 -21.62 5.30 3.17
CA LYS A 254 -22.11 6.03 2.01
C LYS A 254 -21.50 7.42 1.93
N VAL A 255 -21.23 7.88 0.71
CA VAL A 255 -20.87 9.26 0.37
C VAL A 255 -21.75 9.76 -0.77
N LYS A 256 -21.91 11.08 -0.88
CA LYS A 256 -22.57 11.72 -2.01
C LYS A 256 -21.56 11.97 -3.12
N VAL A 257 -21.82 11.44 -4.31
CA VAL A 257 -21.04 11.72 -5.53
C VAL A 257 -21.91 12.45 -6.54
N ALA A 258 -21.31 13.39 -7.30
CA ALA A 258 -22.04 14.08 -8.35
C ALA A 258 -22.51 13.08 -9.41
N ALA A 259 -23.78 13.17 -9.79
CA ALA A 259 -24.38 12.34 -10.82
C ALA A 259 -24.01 12.85 -12.21
N PHE A 260 -23.56 11.94 -13.07
CA PHE A 260 -23.25 12.19 -14.48
C PHE A 260 -24.04 11.23 -15.37
N HIS A 261 -24.40 11.68 -16.56
CA HIS A 261 -24.88 10.81 -17.62
C HIS A 261 -23.72 9.99 -18.21
N GLU A 262 -24.03 8.92 -18.94
CA GLU A 262 -23.06 8.11 -19.70
C GLU A 262 -22.22 8.95 -20.69
N SER A 263 -22.75 10.10 -21.13
CA SER A 263 -22.04 11.09 -21.95
C SER A 263 -21.05 11.98 -21.19
N GLY A 264 -20.85 11.76 -19.89
CA GLY A 264 -20.00 12.58 -19.02
C GLY A 264 -20.59 13.94 -18.62
N GLN A 265 -21.82 14.26 -19.04
CA GLN A 265 -22.49 15.51 -18.69
C GLN A 265 -23.15 15.44 -17.30
N PRO A 266 -23.10 16.51 -16.49
CA PRO A 266 -23.70 16.53 -15.16
C PRO A 266 -25.22 16.38 -15.22
N VAL A 267 -25.78 15.54 -14.35
CA VAL A 267 -27.24 15.41 -14.19
C VAL A 267 -27.74 16.60 -13.36
N LEU A 268 -28.47 17.51 -14.01
CA LEU A 268 -29.08 18.67 -13.36
C LEU A 268 -30.57 18.45 -13.12
N LYS A 269 -31.08 18.89 -11.98
CA LYS A 269 -32.52 18.98 -11.67
C LYS A 269 -32.82 20.38 -11.15
N ASN A 270 -33.72 21.10 -11.83
CA ASN A 270 -34.05 22.50 -11.55
C ASN A 270 -32.80 23.41 -11.46
N GLY A 271 -31.81 23.18 -12.35
CA GLY A 271 -30.54 23.90 -12.36
C GLY A 271 -29.52 23.49 -11.28
N GLN A 272 -29.87 22.58 -10.37
CA GLN A 272 -28.97 22.09 -9.32
C GLN A 272 -28.36 20.73 -9.67
N GLN A 273 -27.09 20.52 -9.31
CA GLN A 273 -26.39 19.25 -9.46
C GLN A 273 -27.07 18.14 -8.64
N VAL A 274 -27.43 17.04 -9.29
CA VAL A 274 -27.93 15.83 -8.62
C VAL A 274 -26.74 15.05 -8.02
N TYR A 275 -26.95 14.44 -6.86
CA TYR A 275 -25.96 13.58 -6.21
C TYR A 275 -26.53 12.18 -5.93
N TRP A 276 -25.73 11.15 -6.17
CA TRP A 276 -26.05 9.75 -5.88
C TRP A 276 -25.34 9.26 -4.62
N ASP A 277 -25.90 8.23 -3.98
CA ASP A 277 -25.24 7.50 -2.90
C ASP A 277 -24.23 6.50 -3.50
N LYS A 278 -22.93 6.69 -3.25
CA LYS A 278 -21.89 5.69 -3.50
C LYS A 278 -21.45 5.09 -2.17
N TRP A 279 -21.36 3.77 -2.09
CA TRP A 279 -20.71 3.11 -0.96
C TRP A 279 -19.19 3.13 -1.13
N LEU A 280 -18.46 3.60 -0.12
CA LEU A 280 -17.02 3.39 -0.03
C LEU A 280 -16.73 1.98 0.48
N TRP A 281 -15.66 1.40 -0.07
CA TRP A 281 -15.13 0.10 0.29
C TRP A 281 -13.66 0.23 0.64
N SER A 282 -13.13 -0.72 1.40
CA SER A 282 -11.71 -0.88 1.68
C SER A 282 -11.31 -2.31 1.37
N ILE A 283 -10.18 -2.48 0.69
CA ILE A 283 -9.56 -3.77 0.42
C ILE A 283 -8.16 -3.74 1.04
N THR A 284 -7.80 -4.80 1.74
CA THR A 284 -6.46 -4.97 2.32
C THR A 284 -5.94 -6.35 1.95
N LEU A 285 -4.76 -6.41 1.35
CA LEU A 285 -4.04 -7.66 1.06
C LEU A 285 -3.67 -8.37 2.37
N LYS A 286 -3.60 -9.70 2.33
CA LYS A 286 -3.22 -10.57 3.44
C LYS A 286 -1.95 -11.36 3.16
#